data_AF-A0A2E2ZYV1-F1
#
_entry.id   AF-A0A2E2ZYV1-F1
#
_cell.length_a   1.000
_cell.length_b   1.000
_cell.length_c   1.000
_cell.angle_alpha   90.00
_cell.angle_beta   90.00
_cell.angle_gamma   90.00
#
_symmetry.space_group_name_H-M   'P 1'
#
loop_
_entity.id
_entity.type
_entity.pdbx_description
1 polymer ?
#
loop_
_entity_poly.entity_id
_entity_poly.type
_entity_poly.pdbx_seq_one_letter_code
_entity_poly.pdbx_strand_id
1 'polypeptide(L)'
;MGIERSKNIWRVLIRLFFLTLALYICGFYGLEHIRDRKGPWVVTFDAVASRPTMIIEQKALGINGFKIIFENVNTNGLTSGKVRFDNPKLNAQPMDQTPESSQELKQRAFDVPFGECIYQDLMFLPGVVTMNLLGHEIELMPRTLVINKKQMPWDSAKGAIVILPQDSKD
;
A
#
# COMPACT_ATOMS: atom_id res chain seq x y z
N MET A 1 -12.27 26.27 -54.09
CA MET A 1 -13.19 25.99 -52.95
C MET A 1 -12.63 24.99 -51.91
N GLY A 2 -11.64 24.14 -52.23
CA GLY A 2 -11.10 23.15 -51.27
C GLY A 2 -10.15 23.69 -50.17
N ILE A 3 -9.44 24.81 -50.42
CA ILE A 3 -8.40 25.32 -49.51
C ILE A 3 -8.98 26.00 -48.25
N GLU A 4 -10.04 26.79 -48.39
CA GLU A 4 -10.74 27.45 -47.26
C GLU A 4 -11.38 26.43 -46.29
N ARG A 5 -11.99 25.36 -46.83
CA ARG A 5 -12.58 24.29 -46.02
C ARG A 5 -11.53 23.55 -45.20
N SER A 6 -10.37 23.24 -45.81
CA SER A 6 -9.24 22.59 -45.15
C SER A 6 -8.66 23.42 -44.00
N LYS A 7 -8.46 24.73 -44.21
CA LYS A 7 -7.95 25.64 -43.17
C LYS A 7 -8.88 25.76 -41.97
N ASN A 8 -10.20 25.77 -42.20
CA ASN A 8 -11.20 25.79 -41.14
C ASN A 8 -11.26 24.48 -40.35
N ILE A 9 -11.13 23.33 -41.03
CA ILE A 9 -11.02 22.02 -40.37
C ILE A 9 -9.77 21.94 -39.50
N TRP A 10 -8.62 22.39 -40.00
CA TRP A 10 -7.36 22.36 -39.23
C TRP A 10 -7.44 23.20 -37.95
N ARG A 11 -8.10 24.36 -37.99
CA ARG A 11 -8.35 25.19 -36.80
C ARG A 11 -9.21 24.47 -35.76
N VAL A 12 -10.24 23.75 -36.21
CA VAL A 12 -11.11 22.95 -35.31
C VAL A 12 -10.31 21.80 -34.69
N LEU A 13 -9.53 21.07 -35.49
CA LEU A 13 -8.69 19.97 -35.01
C LEU A 13 -7.68 20.44 -33.97
N ILE A 14 -7.01 21.57 -34.21
CA ILE A 14 -6.08 22.17 -33.24
C ILE A 14 -6.81 22.53 -31.93
N ARG A 15 -7.99 23.15 -32.00
CA ARG A 15 -8.77 23.50 -30.81
C ARG A 15 -9.18 22.27 -30.02
N LEU A 16 -9.65 21.22 -30.70
CA LEU A 16 -10.01 19.95 -30.06
C LEU A 16 -8.78 19.28 -29.42
N PHE A 17 -7.64 19.27 -30.11
CA PHE A 17 -6.39 18.75 -29.55
C PHE A 17 -6.01 19.43 -28.24
N PHE A 18 -6.00 20.77 -28.21
CA PHE A 18 -5.67 21.51 -27.00
C PHE A 18 -6.72 21.35 -25.89
N LEU A 19 -8.00 21.25 -26.25
CA LEU A 19 -9.06 20.96 -25.28
C LEU A 19 -8.86 19.59 -24.64
N THR A 20 -8.64 18.55 -25.46
CA THR A 20 -8.38 17.19 -24.97
C THR A 20 -7.12 17.13 -24.13
N LEU A 21 -6.05 17.82 -24.55
CA LEU A 21 -4.80 17.90 -23.79
C LEU A 21 -5.01 18.56 -22.42
N ALA A 22 -5.75 19.67 -22.37
CA ALA A 22 -6.07 20.35 -21.12
C ALA A 22 -6.90 19.46 -20.18
N LEU A 23 -7.92 18.77 -20.71
CA LEU A 23 -8.74 17.83 -19.94
C LEU A 23 -7.90 16.66 -19.41
N TYR A 24 -7.02 16.10 -20.24
CA TYR A 24 -6.10 15.03 -19.84
C TYR A 24 -5.19 15.48 -18.70
N ILE A 25 -4.54 16.64 -18.84
CA ILE A 25 -3.65 17.21 -17.82
C ILE A 25 -4.42 17.42 -16.50
N CYS A 26 -5.56 18.11 -16.54
CA CYS A 26 -6.37 18.37 -15.35
C CYS A 26 -6.84 17.07 -14.69
N GLY A 27 -7.29 16.10 -15.47
CA GLY A 27 -7.75 14.81 -14.97
C GLY A 27 -6.61 14.00 -14.34
N PHE A 28 -5.46 13.91 -15.01
CA PHE A 28 -4.29 13.19 -14.54
C PHE A 28 -3.78 13.76 -13.22
N TYR A 29 -3.48 15.06 -13.17
CA TYR A 29 -2.96 15.69 -11.94
C TYR A 29 -4.01 15.76 -10.83
N GLY A 30 -5.29 15.88 -11.18
CA GLY A 30 -6.38 15.80 -10.20
C GLY A 30 -6.44 14.43 -9.53
N LEU A 31 -6.37 13.35 -10.30
CA LEU A 31 -6.34 11.99 -9.76
C LEU A 31 -5.08 11.69 -8.96
N GLU A 32 -3.91 12.12 -9.45
CA GLU A 32 -2.64 11.97 -8.74
C GLU A 32 -2.68 12.70 -7.39
N HIS A 33 -3.22 13.92 -7.36
CA HIS A 33 -3.42 14.66 -6.11
C HIS A 33 -4.37 13.93 -5.15
N ILE A 34 -5.50 13.41 -5.63
CA ILE A 34 -6.46 12.67 -4.80
C ILE A 34 -5.85 11.38 -4.25
N ARG A 35 -5.04 10.68 -5.06
CA ARG A 35 -4.31 9.48 -4.65
C ARG A 35 -3.38 9.77 -3.47
N ASP A 36 -2.55 10.81 -3.57
CA ASP A 36 -1.43 10.98 -2.65
C ASP A 36 -1.73 11.88 -1.44
N ARG A 37 -2.80 12.70 -1.47
CA ARG A 37 -3.08 13.72 -0.44
C ARG A 37 -3.09 13.24 1.02
N LYS A 38 -3.47 11.97 1.26
CA LYS A 38 -3.54 11.41 2.63
C LYS A 38 -2.21 10.83 3.11
N GLY A 39 -1.29 10.57 2.20
CA GLY A 39 -0.01 9.90 2.48
C GLY A 39 -0.15 8.39 2.74
N PRO A 40 0.94 7.63 2.57
CA PRO A 40 0.96 6.18 2.69
C PRO A 40 1.03 5.71 4.14
N TRP A 41 0.92 4.40 4.33
CA TRP A 41 1.42 3.74 5.53
C TRP A 41 2.96 3.82 5.58
N VAL A 42 3.48 4.15 6.76
CA VAL A 42 4.91 4.09 7.06
C VAL A 42 5.08 3.16 8.25
N VAL A 43 5.88 2.13 8.06
CA VAL A 43 6.14 1.10 9.07
C VAL A 43 7.62 1.05 9.36
N THR A 44 7.99 1.17 10.63
CA THR A 44 9.37 1.00 11.10
C THR A 44 9.46 -0.27 11.93
N PHE A 45 10.45 -1.10 11.62
CA PHE A 45 10.72 -2.36 12.28
C PHE A 45 12.01 -2.22 13.08
N ASP A 46 11.93 -2.53 14.37
CA ASP A 46 13.04 -2.50 15.31
C ASP A 46 13.30 -3.91 15.85
N ALA A 47 14.34 -4.56 15.29
CA ALA A 47 14.83 -5.87 15.70
C ALA A 47 15.79 -5.80 16.92
N VAL A 48 16.32 -4.61 17.23
CA VAL A 48 17.40 -4.43 18.23
C VAL A 48 16.83 -4.27 19.63
N ALA A 49 15.59 -3.83 19.75
CA ALA A 49 14.86 -3.85 21.00
C ALA A 49 14.86 -5.26 21.61
N SER A 50 14.86 -5.34 22.94
CA SER A 50 14.71 -6.60 23.68
C SER A 50 13.44 -7.38 23.30
N ARG A 51 12.50 -6.72 22.63
CA ARG A 51 11.31 -7.28 21.99
C ARG A 51 11.16 -6.68 20.59
N PRO A 52 11.17 -7.49 19.51
CA PRO A 52 10.95 -6.99 18.17
C PRO A 52 9.67 -6.17 18.08
N THR A 53 9.77 -4.95 17.56
CA THR A 53 8.66 -3.99 17.55
C THR A 53 8.44 -3.46 16.16
N MET A 54 7.18 -3.44 15.74
CA MET A 54 6.70 -2.75 14.54
C MET A 54 5.99 -1.46 14.96
N ILE A 55 6.37 -0.34 14.36
CA ILE A 55 5.86 1.00 14.66
C ILE A 55 5.16 1.53 13.41
N ILE A 56 3.88 1.84 13.54
CA ILE A 56 3.01 2.27 12.44
C ILE A 56 2.74 3.77 12.53
N GLU A 57 2.89 4.45 11.40
CA GLU A 57 2.61 5.87 11.23
C GLU A 57 1.70 6.09 10.02
N GLN A 58 0.69 6.96 10.21
CA GLN A 58 -0.18 7.43 9.15
C GLN A 58 -0.68 8.85 9.50
N LYS A 59 -0.28 9.82 8.67
CA LYS A 59 -0.52 11.25 8.91
C LYS A 59 -2.00 11.66 8.92
N ALA A 60 -2.76 11.29 7.89
CA ALA A 60 -4.15 11.72 7.72
C ALA A 60 -5.13 11.09 8.73
N LEU A 61 -4.75 9.97 9.36
CA LEU A 61 -5.50 9.26 10.40
C LEU A 61 -5.06 9.68 11.81
N GLY A 62 -4.02 10.52 11.94
CA GLY A 62 -3.46 10.93 13.23
C GLY A 62 -2.72 9.81 13.96
N ILE A 63 -2.33 8.74 13.26
CA ILE A 63 -1.58 7.62 13.83
C ILE A 63 -0.11 8.00 13.84
N ASN A 64 0.46 8.24 15.01
CA ASN A 64 1.85 8.69 15.17
C ASN A 64 2.60 7.73 16.11
N GLY A 65 3.01 6.57 15.56
CA GLY A 65 3.84 5.60 16.27
C GLY A 65 3.05 4.53 17.04
N PHE A 66 1.97 4.01 16.45
CA PHE A 66 1.24 2.88 17.02
C PHE A 66 2.12 1.63 17.04
N LYS A 67 2.33 1.01 18.20
CA LYS A 67 3.29 -0.09 18.36
C LYS A 67 2.63 -1.45 18.36
N ILE A 68 3.27 -2.41 17.71
CA ILE A 68 2.99 -3.84 17.82
C ILE A 68 4.28 -4.51 18.29
N ILE A 69 4.21 -5.17 19.44
CA ILE A 69 5.34 -5.83 20.09
C ILE A 69 5.15 -7.33 19.93
N PHE A 70 6.14 -7.99 19.32
CA PHE A 70 6.18 -9.44 19.19
C PHE A 70 6.92 -10.02 20.39
N GLU A 71 6.21 -10.80 21.22
CA GLU A 71 6.79 -11.48 22.37
C GLU A 71 7.11 -12.95 22.05
N ASN A 72 8.13 -13.50 22.73
CA ASN A 72 8.54 -14.91 22.61
C ASN A 72 8.87 -15.37 21.17
N VAL A 73 9.27 -14.45 20.31
CA VAL A 73 9.71 -14.74 18.94
C VAL A 73 11.23 -14.89 18.87
N ASN A 74 11.71 -15.76 17.98
CA ASN A 74 13.14 -15.88 17.71
C ASN A 74 13.62 -14.63 16.95
N THR A 75 14.59 -13.91 17.52
CA THR A 75 15.12 -12.66 16.95
C THR A 75 16.30 -12.89 16.00
N ASN A 76 16.83 -14.11 15.93
CA ASN A 76 17.95 -14.44 15.06
C ASN A 76 17.56 -14.24 13.60
N GLY A 77 18.32 -13.40 12.90
CA GLY A 77 18.09 -13.09 11.48
C GLY A 77 17.04 -12.01 11.23
N LEU A 78 16.41 -11.45 12.27
CA LEU A 78 15.57 -10.26 12.08
C LEU A 78 16.42 -9.05 11.75
N THR A 79 15.94 -8.28 10.78
CA THR A 79 16.56 -7.02 10.37
C THR A 79 15.67 -5.86 10.80
N SER A 80 16.28 -4.74 11.19
CA SER A 80 15.56 -3.48 11.35
C SER A 80 15.43 -2.80 9.98
N GLY A 81 14.36 -2.04 9.79
CA GLY A 81 14.15 -1.35 8.53
C GLY A 81 12.93 -0.45 8.55
N LYS A 82 12.81 0.42 7.56
CA LYS A 82 11.65 1.29 7.37
C LYS A 82 11.05 1.03 6.01
N VAL A 83 9.77 0.68 5.99
CA VAL A 83 9.01 0.40 4.78
C VAL A 83 7.95 1.50 4.62
N ARG A 84 7.87 2.05 3.41
CA ARG A 84 6.87 3.03 3.02
C ARG A 84 6.05 2.45 1.88
N PHE A 85 4.74 2.37 2.08
CA PHE A 85 3.83 1.73 1.13
C PHE A 85 3.24 2.76 0.16
N ASP A 86 4.05 3.24 -0.77
CA ASP A 86 3.65 4.18 -1.83
C ASP A 86 3.92 3.67 -3.26
N ASN A 87 4.70 2.60 -3.39
CA ASN A 87 5.07 2.00 -4.67
C ASN A 87 4.23 0.74 -5.00
N PRO A 88 3.19 0.86 -5.85
CA PRO A 88 2.36 -0.27 -6.24
C PRO A 88 3.09 -1.30 -7.12
N LYS A 89 4.33 -1.05 -7.54
CA LYS A 89 5.09 -2.01 -8.37
C LYS A 89 5.70 -3.15 -7.56
N LEU A 90 5.78 -3.03 -6.23
CA LEU A 90 6.42 -4.05 -5.38
C LEU A 90 5.64 -5.38 -5.37
N ASN A 91 4.32 -5.33 -5.49
CA ASN A 91 3.45 -6.50 -5.59
C ASN A 91 2.94 -6.77 -7.02
N ALA A 92 3.45 -6.03 -8.01
CA ALA A 92 3.02 -6.19 -9.40
C ALA A 92 3.46 -7.55 -9.94
N GLN A 93 2.51 -8.30 -10.46
CA GLN A 93 2.81 -9.50 -11.24
C GLN A 93 2.99 -9.15 -12.71
N PRO A 94 3.87 -9.88 -13.43
CA PRO A 94 3.83 -9.86 -14.88
C PRO A 94 2.45 -10.34 -15.35
N MET A 95 1.94 -9.74 -16.42
CA MET A 95 0.76 -10.27 -17.10
C MET A 95 1.08 -11.69 -17.55
N ASP A 96 0.34 -12.66 -17.04
CA ASP A 96 0.41 -14.04 -17.51
C ASP A 96 -0.21 -14.09 -18.91
N GLN A 97 0.60 -14.48 -19.90
CA GLN A 97 0.23 -14.51 -21.32
C GLN A 97 -0.35 -15.86 -21.73
N THR A 98 -0.54 -16.80 -20.80
CA THR A 98 -1.08 -18.12 -21.13
C THR A 98 -2.60 -18.06 -21.35
N PRO A 99 -3.15 -18.83 -22.31
CA PRO A 99 -4.59 -18.83 -22.60
C PRO A 99 -5.48 -19.29 -21.43
N GLU A 100 -4.90 -19.98 -20.45
CA GLU A 100 -5.58 -20.56 -19.28
C GLU A 100 -5.64 -19.60 -18.07
N SER A 101 -5.08 -18.39 -18.19
CA SER A 101 -4.82 -17.42 -17.10
C SER A 101 -6.06 -16.77 -16.44
N SER A 102 -7.23 -17.41 -16.52
CA SER A 102 -8.47 -16.86 -15.96
C SER A 102 -8.61 -17.04 -14.45
N GLN A 103 -7.65 -17.68 -13.76
CA GLN A 103 -7.96 -18.27 -12.46
C GLN A 103 -7.42 -17.62 -11.20
N GLU A 104 -6.45 -16.69 -11.19
CA GLU A 104 -6.22 -15.87 -9.98
C GLU A 104 -5.17 -14.76 -10.17
N LEU A 105 -5.56 -13.49 -10.01
CA LEU A 105 -4.64 -12.37 -9.79
C LEU A 105 -4.01 -12.49 -8.40
N LYS A 106 -3.02 -13.37 -8.22
CA LYS A 106 -2.29 -13.49 -6.95
C LYS A 106 -1.22 -12.41 -6.85
N GLN A 107 -1.51 -11.24 -6.28
CA GLN A 107 -0.46 -10.24 -6.04
C GLN A 107 0.82 -10.90 -5.48
N ARG A 108 1.99 -10.54 -6.03
CA ARG A 108 3.25 -11.16 -5.63
C ARG A 108 3.65 -10.63 -4.25
N ALA A 109 3.95 -11.54 -3.32
CA ALA A 109 4.52 -11.16 -2.05
C ALA A 109 5.95 -10.64 -2.21
N PHE A 110 6.34 -9.67 -1.38
CA PHE A 110 7.69 -9.12 -1.36
C PHE A 110 8.20 -8.98 0.07
N ASP A 111 9.51 -9.12 0.23
CA ASP A 111 10.14 -9.12 1.54
C ASP A 111 9.99 -7.77 2.24
N VAL A 112 9.64 -7.84 3.52
CA VAL A 112 9.71 -6.71 4.46
C VAL A 112 10.45 -7.20 5.70
N PRO A 113 10.96 -6.30 6.55
CA PRO A 113 11.50 -6.76 7.81
C PRO A 113 10.43 -7.56 8.59
N PHE A 114 10.86 -8.66 9.21
CA PHE A 114 10.05 -9.61 9.97
C PHE A 114 9.15 -10.54 9.15
N GLY A 115 9.17 -10.48 7.80
CA GLY A 115 8.45 -11.42 6.96
C GLY A 115 8.21 -10.87 5.55
N GLU A 116 6.95 -10.84 5.12
CA GLU A 116 6.59 -10.44 3.76
C GLU A 116 5.30 -9.60 3.74
N CYS A 117 5.21 -8.70 2.77
CA CYS A 117 3.96 -8.06 2.40
C CYS A 117 3.25 -8.93 1.36
N ILE A 118 2.13 -9.54 1.74
CA ILE A 118 1.39 -10.50 0.90
C ILE A 118 0.30 -9.81 0.04
N TYR A 119 -0.13 -8.61 0.42
CA TYR A 119 -1.14 -7.86 -0.32
C TYR A 119 -0.96 -6.36 -0.11
N GLN A 120 -1.15 -5.56 -1.16
CA GLN A 120 -1.33 -4.12 -1.05
C GLN A 120 -2.29 -3.59 -2.13
N ASP A 121 -3.17 -2.67 -1.73
CA ASP A 121 -3.94 -1.82 -2.63
C ASP A 121 -3.61 -0.37 -2.33
N LEU A 122 -2.90 0.26 -3.26
CA LEU A 122 -2.43 1.64 -3.17
C LEU A 122 -3.14 2.56 -4.18
N MET A 123 -4.32 2.19 -4.69
CA MET A 123 -5.06 3.04 -5.65
C MET A 123 -5.31 4.45 -5.11
N PHE A 124 -5.62 4.57 -3.81
CA PHE A 124 -5.67 5.81 -3.05
C PHE A 124 -4.98 5.61 -1.70
N LEU A 125 -4.08 6.51 -1.33
CA LEU A 125 -3.34 6.38 -0.08
C LEU A 125 -4.24 6.70 1.14
N PRO A 126 -4.01 6.07 2.31
CA PRO A 126 -2.94 5.12 2.58
C PRO A 126 -3.19 3.70 2.04
N GLY A 127 -4.40 3.42 1.57
CA GLY A 127 -4.75 2.12 1.01
C GLY A 127 -4.87 1.02 2.06
N VAL A 128 -4.84 -0.23 1.60
CA VAL A 128 -4.80 -1.44 2.44
C VAL A 128 -3.47 -2.14 2.22
N VAL A 129 -2.85 -2.59 3.30
CA VAL A 129 -1.59 -3.36 3.26
C VAL A 129 -1.73 -4.53 4.22
N THR A 130 -1.46 -5.74 3.74
CA THR A 130 -1.46 -6.96 4.54
C THR A 130 -0.07 -7.58 4.52
N MET A 131 0.47 -7.83 5.69
CA MET A 131 1.76 -8.46 5.88
C MET A 131 1.60 -9.76 6.67
N ASN A 132 2.43 -10.75 6.33
CA ASN A 132 2.64 -11.92 7.16
C ASN A 132 3.98 -11.73 7.90
N LEU A 133 3.90 -11.43 9.19
CA LEU A 133 5.04 -11.08 10.03
C LEU A 133 5.13 -12.09 11.17
N LEU A 134 6.23 -12.84 11.23
CA LEU A 134 6.49 -13.80 12.31
C LEU A 134 5.32 -14.79 12.56
N GLY A 135 4.62 -15.19 11.48
CA GLY A 135 3.45 -16.09 11.56
C GLY A 135 2.12 -15.40 11.86
N HIS A 136 2.09 -14.07 11.93
CA HIS A 136 0.88 -13.28 12.12
C HIS A 136 0.50 -12.50 10.87
N GLU A 137 -0.77 -12.60 10.50
CA GLU A 137 -1.36 -11.77 9.46
C GLU A 137 -1.73 -10.41 10.06
N ILE A 138 -1.08 -9.34 9.61
CA ILE A 138 -1.30 -7.97 10.07
C ILE A 138 -1.76 -7.14 8.87
N GLU A 139 -3.02 -6.71 8.90
CA GLU A 139 -3.63 -5.88 7.86
C GLU A 139 -3.91 -4.47 8.39
N LEU A 140 -3.34 -3.49 7.69
CA LEU A 140 -3.48 -2.07 7.95
C LEU A 140 -4.60 -1.52 7.07
N MET A 141 -5.76 -1.22 7.67
CA MET A 141 -6.85 -0.53 6.97
C MET A 141 -7.03 0.88 7.55
N PRO A 142 -7.50 1.86 6.76
CA PRO A 142 -7.76 3.20 7.28
C PRO A 142 -8.76 3.23 8.44
N ARG A 143 -9.71 2.28 8.45
CA ARG A 143 -10.78 2.19 9.46
C ARG A 143 -10.40 1.41 10.71
N THR A 144 -9.51 0.42 10.60
CA THR A 144 -9.18 -0.52 11.67
C THR A 144 -7.85 -1.20 11.40
N LEU A 145 -7.15 -1.60 12.46
CA LEU A 145 -6.12 -2.62 12.38
C LEU A 145 -6.81 -3.99 12.37
N VAL A 146 -6.27 -4.96 11.65
CA VAL A 146 -6.71 -6.36 11.72
C VAL A 146 -5.49 -7.23 11.98
N ILE A 147 -5.57 -8.07 13.00
CA ILE A 147 -4.51 -9.04 13.34
C ILE A 147 -5.14 -10.42 13.35
N ASN A 148 -4.63 -11.35 12.55
CA ASN A 148 -5.15 -12.71 12.43
C ASN A 148 -6.68 -12.71 12.22
N LYS A 149 -7.16 -11.91 11.26
CA LYS A 149 -8.58 -11.72 10.91
C LYS A 149 -9.46 -11.10 12.01
N LYS A 150 -8.88 -10.69 13.14
CA LYS A 150 -9.60 -10.01 14.22
C LYS A 150 -9.41 -8.49 14.13
N GLN A 151 -10.51 -7.76 14.03
CA GLN A 151 -10.48 -6.30 13.97
C GLN A 151 -10.15 -5.70 15.34
N MET A 152 -9.27 -4.71 15.32
CA MET A 152 -8.87 -3.90 16.47
C MET A 152 -8.93 -2.41 16.08
N PRO A 153 -9.68 -1.58 16.83
CA PRO A 153 -9.73 -0.16 16.52
C PRO A 153 -8.34 0.47 16.67
N TRP A 154 -8.09 1.53 15.90
CA TRP A 154 -6.92 2.39 16.10
C TRP A 154 -7.06 3.14 17.42
N ASP A 155 -6.64 2.51 18.52
CA ASP A 155 -6.68 3.09 19.86
C ASP A 155 -5.28 3.59 20.24
N SER A 156 -4.96 4.81 19.80
CA SER A 156 -3.67 5.45 20.10
C SER A 156 -3.44 5.63 21.60
N ALA A 157 -4.49 5.60 22.45
CA ALA A 157 -4.35 5.75 23.89
C ALA A 157 -3.76 4.50 24.57
N LYS A 158 -3.91 3.32 23.95
CA LYS A 158 -3.33 2.07 24.47
C LYS A 158 -1.86 1.88 24.12
N GLY A 159 -1.32 2.67 23.19
CA GLY A 159 0.12 2.82 22.91
C GLY A 159 0.83 1.61 22.26
N ALA A 160 0.47 0.37 22.64
CA ALA A 160 1.04 -0.85 22.08
C ALA A 160 0.05 -2.03 22.15
N ILE A 161 0.09 -2.90 21.13
CA ILE A 161 -0.48 -4.25 21.18
C ILE A 161 0.66 -5.25 21.34
N VAL A 162 0.50 -6.20 22.26
CA VAL A 162 1.41 -7.33 22.42
C VAL A 162 0.82 -8.54 21.70
N ILE A 163 1.61 -9.16 20.82
CA ILE A 163 1.24 -10.38 20.11
C ILE A 163 2.19 -11.50 20.54
N LEU A 164 1.61 -12.65 20.88
CA LEU A 164 2.33 -13.89 21.21
C LEU A 164 2.39 -14.80 19.98
N PRO A 165 3.41 -15.65 19.85
CA PRO A 165 3.59 -16.52 18.70
C PRO A 165 2.34 -17.39 18.52
N GLN A 166 1.93 -17.57 17.27
CA GLN A 166 0.88 -18.54 16.95
C GLN A 166 1.49 -19.95 17.01
N ASP A 167 0.94 -20.84 17.83
CA ASP A 167 1.31 -22.26 17.80
C ASP A 167 1.10 -22.78 16.37
N SER A 168 2.16 -23.35 15.78
CA SER A 168 2.05 -24.04 14.50
C SER A 168 1.09 -25.20 14.68
N LYS A 169 -0.09 -25.12 14.05
CA LYS A 169 -0.94 -26.30 13.92
C LYS A 169 -0.24 -27.24 12.93
N ASP A 170 0.34 -28.30 13.48
CA ASP A 170 0.75 -29.51 12.76
C ASP A 170 -0.45 -30.17 12.06
#